data_AF-A0A0K9PWZ7-F1
#
_entry.id   AF-A0A0K9PWZ7-F1
#
_cell.length_a   1.000
_cell.length_b   1.000
_cell.length_c   1.000
_cell.angle_alpha   90.00
_cell.angle_beta   90.00
_cell.angle_gamma   90.00
#
_symmetry.space_group_name_H-M   'P 1'
#
loop_
_entity.id
_entity.type
_entity.pdbx_description
1 polymer ?
#
loop_
_entity_poly.entity_id
_entity_poly.type
_entity_poly.pdbx_seq_one_letter_code
_entity_poly.pdbx_strand_id
1 'polypeptide(L)'
;MGIFTMMNNLTKIWRRSSPVRESGGRDEGLPLRDDCLPMETQEQEKMVKYFEDKHAKDCRQWRGIFGGILVCYIGFLLYSIIHHVLNPWDLRYHAYFMEYVESSLVIFADILAVMCCIMSIKGLRHGSISYKKWFWYSCYISLFLATFWLYHMTKLPKFRWEIIWLPFGPLSGSGICLYVDHLLTESNKELQLLRNSMYEFKFK
;
A
#
# COMPACT_ATOMS: atom_id res chain seq x y z
N MET A 1 2.94 2.89 -10.93
CA MET A 1 4.19 3.58 -11.31
C MET A 1 5.48 2.78 -11.04
N GLY A 2 5.51 1.84 -10.08
CA GLY A 2 6.72 1.09 -9.72
C GLY A 2 7.17 0.03 -10.74
N ILE A 3 6.24 -0.74 -11.32
CA ILE A 3 6.56 -1.87 -12.22
C ILE A 3 7.17 -1.40 -13.55
N PHE A 4 6.63 -0.34 -14.15
CA PHE A 4 7.16 0.18 -15.44
C PHE A 4 8.55 0.79 -15.28
N THR A 5 8.79 1.47 -14.16
CA THR A 5 10.11 2.03 -13.82
C THR A 5 11.11 0.93 -13.48
N MET A 6 10.65 -0.15 -12.84
CA MET A 6 11.43 -1.37 -12.57
C MET A 6 11.80 -2.08 -13.87
N MET A 7 10.88 -2.22 -14.83
CA MET A 7 11.12 -2.85 -16.14
C MET A 7 12.09 -2.04 -17.03
N ASN A 8 12.00 -0.71 -16.98
CA ASN A 8 12.98 0.17 -17.61
C ASN A 8 14.35 0.13 -16.94
N ASN A 9 14.43 -0.09 -15.63
CA ASN A 9 15.71 -0.31 -14.95
C ASN A 9 16.28 -1.70 -15.26
N LEU A 10 15.43 -2.73 -15.38
CA LEU A 10 15.83 -4.08 -15.77
C LEU A 10 16.48 -4.09 -17.16
N THR A 11 15.85 -3.45 -18.15
CA THR A 11 16.43 -3.30 -19.50
C THR A 11 17.71 -2.48 -19.51
N LYS A 12 17.84 -1.50 -18.61
CA LYS A 12 19.05 -0.66 -18.50
C LYS A 12 20.20 -1.36 -17.79
N ILE A 13 19.92 -2.17 -16.77
CA ILE A 13 20.91 -3.00 -16.07
C ILE A 13 21.38 -4.12 -17.00
N TRP A 14 20.44 -4.77 -17.70
CA TRP A 14 20.72 -5.76 -18.74
C TRP A 14 21.65 -5.21 -19.84
N ARG A 15 21.39 -3.98 -20.31
CA ARG A 15 22.25 -3.30 -21.30
C ARG A 15 23.65 -2.94 -20.73
N ARG A 16 23.78 -2.81 -19.41
CA ARG A 16 25.03 -2.38 -18.75
C ARG A 16 25.92 -3.55 -18.33
N SER A 17 25.35 -4.74 -18.17
CA SER A 17 26.09 -5.98 -17.89
C SER A 17 26.64 -6.65 -19.15
N SER A 18 26.19 -6.25 -20.36
CA SER A 18 26.84 -6.70 -21.61
C SER A 18 28.28 -6.15 -21.67
N PRO A 19 29.30 -7.02 -21.70
CA PRO A 19 30.68 -6.58 -21.87
C PRO A 19 30.85 -6.14 -23.33
N VAL A 20 30.83 -4.82 -23.57
CA VAL A 20 31.36 -4.26 -24.82
C VAL A 20 32.86 -4.46 -24.79
N ARG A 21 33.30 -5.61 -25.29
CA ARG A 21 34.71 -5.91 -25.52
C ARG A 21 35.11 -5.17 -26.79
N GLU A 22 35.65 -3.95 -26.63
CA GLU A 22 36.39 -3.27 -27.69
C GLU A 22 37.52 -4.20 -28.16
N SER A 23 37.35 -4.79 -29.33
CA SER A 23 38.46 -5.32 -30.11
C SER A 23 38.23 -4.92 -31.55
N GLY A 24 39.02 -3.95 -32.01
CA GLY A 24 39.08 -3.59 -33.41
C GLY A 24 39.48 -4.79 -34.27
N GLY A 25 38.85 -4.89 -35.43
CA GLY A 25 39.15 -5.93 -36.40
C GLY A 25 37.93 -6.17 -37.28
N ARG A 26 38.01 -5.68 -38.52
CA ARG A 26 37.13 -6.02 -39.64
C ARG A 26 36.81 -7.52 -39.61
N ASP A 27 35.52 -7.84 -39.51
CA ASP A 27 34.87 -8.86 -40.34
C ASP A 27 33.36 -8.74 -40.16
N GLU A 28 32.67 -8.65 -41.30
CA GLU A 28 31.22 -8.57 -41.42
C GLU A 28 30.60 -9.94 -41.06
N GLY A 29 30.49 -10.21 -39.77
CA GLY A 29 29.72 -11.33 -39.23
C GLY A 29 28.42 -10.80 -38.62
N LEU A 30 27.27 -11.22 -39.17
CA LEU A 30 25.93 -10.96 -38.64
C LEU A 30 25.89 -11.21 -37.11
N PRO A 31 25.15 -10.40 -36.31
CA PRO A 31 24.98 -10.62 -34.87
C PRO A 31 23.97 -11.76 -34.69
N LEU A 32 24.37 -12.96 -35.03
CA LEU A 32 23.66 -14.16 -34.63
C LEU A 32 24.59 -14.94 -33.73
N ARG A 33 24.06 -15.27 -32.55
CA ARG A 33 24.37 -16.51 -31.83
C ARG A 33 25.44 -16.45 -30.72
N ASP A 34 25.40 -15.43 -29.87
CA ASP A 34 25.93 -15.55 -28.50
C ASP A 34 24.98 -15.03 -27.40
N ASP A 35 23.88 -14.36 -27.75
CA ASP A 35 22.84 -13.90 -26.81
C ASP A 35 21.98 -15.04 -26.20
N CYS A 36 22.28 -16.29 -26.52
CA CYS A 36 21.50 -17.48 -26.14
C CYS A 36 22.25 -18.45 -25.22
N LEU A 37 23.40 -18.06 -24.66
CA LEU A 37 24.05 -18.86 -23.63
C LEU A 37 23.20 -18.82 -22.35
N PRO A 38 22.80 -19.99 -21.80
CA PRO A 38 22.07 -20.02 -20.54
C PRO A 38 22.91 -19.32 -19.47
N MET A 39 22.30 -18.33 -18.81
CA MET A 39 22.95 -17.53 -17.78
C MET A 39 23.59 -18.43 -16.72
N GLU A 40 24.82 -18.09 -16.29
CA GLU A 40 25.56 -18.91 -15.35
C GLU A 40 24.78 -19.04 -14.03
N THR A 41 24.70 -20.25 -13.47
CA THR A 41 23.81 -20.57 -12.34
C THR A 41 24.10 -19.71 -11.10
N GLN A 42 25.36 -19.32 -10.92
CA GLN A 42 25.81 -18.40 -9.88
C GLN A 42 25.30 -16.98 -10.06
N GLU A 43 25.23 -16.48 -11.30
CA GLU A 43 24.71 -15.14 -11.59
C GLU A 43 23.19 -15.08 -11.41
N GLN A 44 22.49 -16.15 -11.79
CA GLN A 44 21.06 -16.28 -11.59
C GLN A 44 20.67 -16.31 -10.09
N GLU A 45 21.38 -17.08 -9.26
CA GLU A 45 21.15 -17.11 -7.81
C GLU A 45 21.42 -15.75 -7.15
N LYS A 46 22.48 -15.03 -7.58
CA LYS A 46 22.77 -13.66 -7.11
C LYS A 46 21.68 -12.68 -7.50
N MET A 47 21.13 -12.81 -8.71
CA MET A 47 20.04 -11.97 -9.20
C MET A 47 18.74 -12.20 -8.41
N VAL A 48 18.37 -13.46 -8.16
CA VAL A 48 17.19 -13.80 -7.34
C VAL A 48 17.34 -13.23 -5.92
N LYS A 49 18.51 -13.42 -5.29
CA LYS A 49 18.78 -12.88 -3.95
C LYS A 49 18.73 -11.36 -3.91
N TYR A 50 19.29 -10.70 -4.93
CA TYR A 50 19.17 -9.24 -5.07
C TYR A 50 17.70 -8.80 -5.16
N PHE A 51 16.85 -9.52 -5.87
CA PHE A 51 15.42 -9.22 -5.96
C PHE A 51 14.70 -9.43 -4.63
N GLU A 52 14.98 -10.52 -3.91
CA GLU A 52 14.41 -10.76 -2.58
C GLU A 52 14.75 -9.63 -1.61
N ASP A 53 16.04 -9.23 -1.55
CA ASP A 53 16.51 -8.17 -0.67
C ASP A 53 15.92 -6.80 -1.05
N LYS A 54 15.87 -6.50 -2.35
CA LYS A 54 15.30 -5.25 -2.87
C LYS A 54 13.80 -5.18 -2.61
N HIS A 55 13.08 -6.26 -2.88
CA HIS A 55 11.65 -6.37 -2.62
C HIS A 55 11.35 -6.24 -1.12
N ALA A 56 12.09 -6.92 -0.25
CA ALA A 56 11.92 -6.82 1.20
C ALA A 56 12.14 -5.39 1.72
N LYS A 57 13.09 -4.67 1.15
CA LYS A 57 13.35 -3.26 1.47
C LYS A 57 12.21 -2.35 1.01
N ASP A 58 11.78 -2.48 -0.24
CA ASP A 58 10.70 -1.66 -0.80
C ASP A 58 9.38 -1.94 -0.05
N CYS A 59 9.10 -3.21 0.28
CA CYS A 59 7.97 -3.60 1.13
C CYS A 59 7.97 -2.86 2.47
N ARG A 60 9.12 -2.88 3.16
CA ARG A 60 9.27 -2.27 4.49
C ARG A 60 9.11 -0.75 4.42
N GLN A 61 9.65 -0.13 3.37
CA GLN A 61 9.53 1.32 3.14
C GLN A 61 8.07 1.73 2.91
N TRP A 62 7.36 1.05 2.01
CA TRP A 62 5.95 1.36 1.73
C TRP A 62 5.05 1.14 2.95
N ARG A 63 5.25 0.04 3.69
CA ARG A 63 4.54 -0.20 4.96
C ARG A 63 4.80 0.91 5.97
N GLY A 64 6.03 1.41 6.05
CA GLY A 64 6.39 2.53 6.92
C GLY A 64 5.73 3.85 6.54
N ILE A 65 5.74 4.21 5.25
CA ILE A 65 5.17 5.47 4.75
C ILE A 65 3.65 5.49 5.01
N PHE A 66 2.92 4.46 4.60
CA PHE A 66 1.47 4.41 4.80
C PHE A 66 1.08 4.31 6.27
N GLY A 67 1.84 3.54 7.07
CA GLY A 67 1.65 3.51 8.52
C GLY A 67 1.85 4.88 9.16
N GLY A 68 2.86 5.64 8.73
CA GLY A 68 3.12 7.01 9.21
C GLY A 68 1.99 7.98 8.86
N ILE A 69 1.49 7.95 7.62
CA ILE A 69 0.34 8.77 7.20
C ILE A 69 -0.89 8.48 8.07
N LEU A 70 -1.19 7.21 8.33
CA LEU A 70 -2.31 6.84 9.21
C LEU A 70 -2.11 7.30 10.67
N VAL A 71 -0.88 7.28 11.18
CA VAL A 71 -0.59 7.80 12.53
C VAL A 71 -0.84 9.31 12.58
N CYS A 72 -0.39 10.06 11.58
CA CYS A 72 -0.69 11.50 11.47
C CYS A 72 -2.21 11.74 11.42
N TYR A 73 -2.94 10.93 10.66
CA TYR A 73 -4.39 11.00 10.58
C TYR A 73 -5.08 10.71 11.93
N ILE A 74 -4.62 9.69 12.67
CA ILE A 74 -5.10 9.42 14.04
C ILE A 74 -4.86 10.63 14.95
N GLY A 75 -3.68 11.25 14.88
CA GLY A 75 -3.37 12.45 15.65
C GLY A 75 -4.34 13.60 15.35
N PHE A 76 -4.67 13.81 14.09
CA PHE A 76 -5.67 14.79 13.66
C PHE A 76 -7.07 14.47 14.22
N LEU A 77 -7.50 13.20 14.15
CA LEU A 77 -8.80 12.78 14.71
C LEU A 77 -8.85 12.94 16.22
N LEU A 78 -7.80 12.58 16.94
CA LEU A 78 -7.73 12.76 18.40
C LEU A 78 -7.77 14.24 18.79
N TYR A 79 -7.06 15.09 18.05
CA TYR A 79 -7.15 16.54 18.24
C TYR A 79 -8.58 17.04 18.00
N SER A 80 -9.24 16.58 16.94
CA SER A 80 -10.63 16.91 16.63
C SER A 80 -11.58 16.49 17.76
N ILE A 81 -11.43 15.28 18.31
CA ILE A 81 -12.24 14.80 19.44
C ILE A 81 -12.03 15.67 20.68
N ILE A 82 -10.77 15.94 21.05
CA ILE A 82 -10.44 16.77 22.22
C ILE A 82 -11.03 18.17 22.06
N HIS A 83 -10.88 18.77 20.87
CA HIS A 83 -11.42 20.09 20.59
C HIS A 83 -12.96 20.10 20.63
N HIS A 84 -13.61 19.05 20.12
CA HIS A 84 -15.07 18.93 20.14
C HIS A 84 -15.63 18.71 21.55
N VAL A 85 -14.89 18.04 22.44
CA VAL A 85 -15.26 17.88 23.86
C VAL A 85 -15.08 19.19 24.64
N LEU A 86 -14.02 19.96 24.36
CA LEU A 86 -13.74 21.22 25.05
C LEU A 86 -14.64 22.37 24.59
N ASN A 87 -14.89 22.48 23.28
CA ASN A 87 -15.72 23.52 22.67
C ASN A 87 -16.75 22.86 21.74
N PRO A 88 -17.92 22.43 22.28
CA PRO A 88 -18.91 21.72 21.49
C PRO A 88 -19.41 22.61 20.35
N TRP A 89 -19.35 22.08 19.11
CA TRP A 89 -19.85 22.70 17.88
C TRP A 89 -19.09 23.92 17.36
N ASP A 90 -17.93 24.24 17.93
CA ASP A 90 -17.08 25.34 17.42
C ASP A 90 -16.37 24.97 16.12
N LEU A 91 -16.22 23.66 15.87
CA LEU A 91 -15.61 23.12 14.67
C LEU A 91 -16.61 23.11 13.50
N ARG A 92 -16.33 23.92 12.47
CA ARG A 92 -17.24 24.18 11.33
C ARG A 92 -17.85 22.93 10.70
N TYR A 93 -17.09 21.84 10.58
CA TYR A 93 -17.56 20.60 9.93
C TYR A 93 -18.46 19.73 10.81
N HIS A 94 -18.32 19.79 12.14
CA HIS A 94 -19.23 19.11 13.08
C HIS A 94 -20.47 19.96 13.38
N ALA A 95 -20.34 21.30 13.41
CA ALA A 95 -21.43 22.25 13.63
C ALA A 95 -22.63 22.06 12.71
N TYR A 96 -22.40 21.62 11.46
CA TYR A 96 -23.47 21.40 10.49
C TYR A 96 -24.40 20.24 10.84
N PHE A 97 -23.96 19.32 11.70
CA PHE A 97 -24.76 18.18 12.12
C PHE A 97 -25.51 18.42 13.43
N MET A 98 -25.35 19.60 14.06
CA MET A 98 -25.94 19.93 15.35
C MET A 98 -27.46 19.73 15.42
N GLU A 99 -28.17 19.97 14.32
CA GLU A 99 -29.62 19.84 14.25
C GLU A 99 -30.09 18.39 14.05
N TYR A 100 -29.22 17.50 13.56
CA TYR A 100 -29.60 16.16 13.07
C TYR A 100 -28.88 15.01 13.77
N VAL A 101 -27.78 15.25 14.46
CA VAL A 101 -26.93 14.24 15.10
C VAL A 101 -26.56 14.69 16.50
N GLU A 102 -26.78 13.81 17.48
CA GLU A 102 -26.36 14.06 18.85
C GLU A 102 -24.83 14.11 18.95
N SER A 103 -24.28 15.03 19.76
CA SER A 103 -22.84 15.17 19.97
C SER A 103 -22.16 13.85 20.37
N SER A 104 -22.84 13.05 21.19
CA SER A 104 -22.43 11.71 21.62
C SER A 104 -22.12 10.80 20.42
N LEU A 105 -23.01 10.74 19.43
CA LEU A 105 -22.87 9.89 18.25
C LEU A 105 -21.67 10.29 17.38
N VAL A 106 -21.39 11.59 17.27
CA VAL A 106 -20.25 12.09 16.53
C VAL A 106 -18.93 11.67 17.18
N ILE A 107 -18.84 11.78 18.52
CA ILE A 107 -17.68 11.32 19.28
C ILE A 107 -17.49 9.81 19.12
N PHE A 108 -18.57 9.02 19.17
CA PHE A 108 -18.50 7.57 18.93
C PHE A 108 -18.00 7.23 17.52
N ALA A 109 -18.46 7.96 16.50
CA ALA A 109 -18.01 7.79 15.12
C ALA A 109 -16.52 8.10 14.96
N ASP A 110 -16.03 9.17 15.59
CA ASP A 110 -14.60 9.55 15.56
C ASP A 110 -13.73 8.53 16.31
N ILE A 111 -14.20 7.99 17.44
CA ILE A 111 -13.51 6.89 18.16
C ILE A 111 -13.45 5.63 17.29
N LEU A 112 -14.54 5.26 16.61
CA LEU A 112 -14.55 4.12 15.68
C LEU A 112 -13.58 4.32 14.51
N ALA A 113 -13.47 5.55 14.01
CA ALA A 113 -12.49 5.91 12.99
C ALA A 113 -11.04 5.68 13.47
N VAL A 114 -10.72 6.11 14.69
CA VAL A 114 -9.42 5.88 15.33
C VAL A 114 -9.14 4.37 15.49
N MET A 115 -10.12 3.61 15.99
CA MET A 115 -10.00 2.16 16.13
C MET A 115 -9.74 1.46 14.79
N CYS A 116 -10.44 1.87 13.73
CA CYS A 116 -10.21 1.37 12.38
C CYS A 116 -8.78 1.63 11.88
N CYS A 117 -8.25 2.83 12.13
CA CYS A 117 -6.89 3.19 11.74
C CYS A 117 -5.83 2.39 12.54
N ILE A 118 -6.03 2.20 13.84
CA ILE A 118 -5.15 1.37 14.68
C ILE A 118 -5.16 -0.09 14.22
N MET A 119 -6.33 -0.64 13.90
CA MET A 119 -6.45 -2.00 13.37
C MET A 119 -5.72 -2.15 12.02
N SER A 120 -5.82 -1.16 11.15
CA SER A 120 -5.12 -1.14 9.85
C SER A 120 -3.60 -1.09 10.03
N ILE A 121 -3.08 -0.28 10.96
CA ILE A 121 -1.64 -0.25 11.30
C ILE A 121 -1.18 -1.58 11.90
N LYS A 122 -1.97 -2.18 12.80
CA LYS A 122 -1.65 -3.49 13.39
C LYS A 122 -1.60 -4.59 12.33
N GLY A 123 -2.54 -4.57 11.37
CA GLY A 123 -2.54 -5.46 10.21
C GLY A 123 -1.28 -5.32 9.37
N LEU A 124 -0.82 -4.09 9.14
CA LEU A 124 0.36 -3.80 8.33
C LEU A 124 1.69 -4.27 8.96
N ARG A 125 1.74 -4.36 10.30
CA ARG A 125 2.96 -4.75 11.04
C ARG A 125 3.14 -6.26 11.20
N HIS A 126 2.10 -7.08 11.00
CA HIS A 126 2.15 -8.50 11.37
C HIS A 126 1.88 -9.40 10.16
N GLY A 127 2.84 -10.28 9.81
CA GLY A 127 2.78 -11.14 8.61
C GLY A 127 2.24 -12.57 8.82
N SER A 128 1.63 -12.88 9.97
CA SER A 128 1.00 -14.19 10.25
C SER A 128 -0.49 -14.29 9.86
N ILE A 129 -0.96 -15.42 9.32
CA ILE A 129 -2.34 -15.72 8.83
C ILE A 129 -3.50 -15.06 9.60
N SER A 130 -3.39 -14.87 10.92
CA SER A 130 -4.35 -14.11 11.73
C SER A 130 -4.49 -12.61 11.38
N TYR A 131 -3.51 -11.97 10.71
CA TYR A 131 -3.57 -10.56 10.27
C TYR A 131 -4.63 -10.30 9.22
N LYS A 132 -4.93 -11.30 8.37
CA LYS A 132 -5.94 -11.14 7.31
C LYS A 132 -7.30 -10.77 7.90
N LYS A 133 -7.65 -11.35 9.06
CA LYS A 133 -8.89 -11.03 9.77
C LYS A 133 -8.92 -9.57 10.23
N TRP A 134 -7.81 -9.01 10.71
CA TRP A 134 -7.74 -7.61 11.15
C TRP A 134 -7.97 -6.61 10.01
N PHE A 135 -7.49 -6.91 8.81
CA PHE A 135 -7.81 -6.09 7.63
C PHE A 135 -9.27 -6.19 7.20
N TRP A 136 -9.86 -7.38 7.25
CA TRP A 136 -11.30 -7.53 7.00
C TRP A 136 -12.13 -6.75 8.03
N TYR A 137 -11.79 -6.83 9.32
CA TYR A 137 -12.46 -6.06 10.36
C TYR A 137 -12.31 -4.55 10.16
N SER A 138 -11.12 -4.05 9.80
CA SER A 138 -10.96 -2.62 9.52
C SER A 138 -11.75 -2.18 8.28
N CYS A 139 -11.84 -3.03 7.26
CA CYS A 139 -12.66 -2.77 6.07
C CYS A 139 -14.17 -2.73 6.41
N TYR A 140 -14.68 -3.68 7.19
CA TYR A 140 -16.09 -3.66 7.61
C TYR A 140 -16.42 -2.45 8.48
N ILE A 141 -15.56 -2.09 9.43
CA ILE A 141 -15.75 -0.92 10.29
C ILE A 141 -15.72 0.37 9.47
N SER A 142 -14.76 0.50 8.54
CA SER A 142 -14.69 1.69 7.67
C SER A 142 -15.86 1.79 6.69
N LEU A 143 -16.37 0.67 6.16
CA LEU A 143 -17.57 0.65 5.33
C LEU A 143 -18.80 1.09 6.13
N PHE A 144 -18.99 0.54 7.34
CA PHE A 144 -20.08 0.94 8.23
C PHE A 144 -20.02 2.44 8.54
N LEU A 145 -18.84 2.95 8.90
CA LEU A 145 -18.62 4.36 9.19
C LEU A 145 -18.89 5.26 7.96
N ALA A 146 -18.45 4.83 6.77
CA ALA A 146 -18.72 5.54 5.53
C ALA A 146 -20.22 5.59 5.23
N THR A 147 -20.94 4.47 5.39
CA THR A 147 -22.41 4.44 5.20
C THR A 147 -23.14 5.32 6.20
N PHE A 148 -22.70 5.34 7.47
CA PHE A 148 -23.25 6.19 8.52
C PHE A 148 -23.12 7.68 8.15
N TRP A 149 -21.93 8.13 7.77
CA TRP A 149 -21.71 9.53 7.39
C TRP A 149 -22.43 9.91 6.10
N LEU A 150 -22.44 9.03 5.09
CA LEU A 150 -23.18 9.27 3.84
C LEU A 150 -24.69 9.38 4.09
N TYR A 151 -25.25 8.56 4.98
CA TYR A 151 -26.65 8.65 5.37
C TYR A 151 -26.98 9.98 6.06
N HIS A 152 -26.12 10.47 6.95
CA HIS A 152 -26.32 11.77 7.57
C HIS A 152 -26.09 12.94 6.61
N MET A 153 -25.23 12.78 5.60
CA MET A 153 -25.06 13.77 4.54
C MET A 153 -26.28 13.95 3.66
N THR A 154 -27.03 12.89 3.35
CA THR A 154 -28.25 13.01 2.52
C THR A 154 -29.40 13.71 3.25
N LYS A 155 -29.36 13.76 4.58
CA LYS A 155 -30.31 14.53 5.39
C LYS A 155 -30.02 16.02 5.44
N LEU A 156 -28.83 16.46 5.05
CA LEU A 156 -28.50 17.87 5.03
C LEU A 156 -29.20 18.56 3.84
N PRO A 157 -29.81 19.74 4.05
CA PRO A 157 -30.54 20.46 2.99
C PRO A 157 -29.63 21.01 1.88
N LYS A 158 -28.30 21.08 2.11
CA LYS A 158 -27.30 21.46 1.11
C LYS A 158 -26.13 20.48 1.17
N PHE A 159 -25.83 19.85 0.04
CA PHE A 159 -24.68 18.97 -0.11
C PHE A 159 -23.38 19.79 -0.09
N ARG A 160 -22.49 19.50 0.88
CA ARG A 160 -21.20 20.20 1.03
C ARG A 160 -20.05 19.24 0.85
N TRP A 161 -19.30 19.46 -0.23
CA TRP A 161 -18.11 18.68 -0.59
C TRP A 161 -16.99 18.77 0.45
N GLU A 162 -16.94 19.83 1.25
CA GLU A 162 -15.94 20.03 2.32
C GLU A 162 -16.00 18.95 3.41
N ILE A 163 -17.13 18.26 3.57
CA ILE A 163 -17.34 17.26 4.63
C ILE A 163 -17.08 15.85 4.08
N ILE A 164 -16.83 15.70 2.76
CA ILE A 164 -16.71 14.39 2.11
C ILE A 164 -15.49 13.60 2.62
N TRP A 165 -14.50 14.27 3.21
CA TRP A 165 -13.36 13.60 3.80
C TRP A 165 -13.71 12.77 5.05
N LEU A 166 -14.82 13.03 5.76
CA LEU A 166 -15.24 12.23 6.92
C LEU A 166 -15.53 10.76 6.56
N PRO A 167 -16.42 10.44 5.59
CA PRO A 167 -16.64 9.06 5.17
C PRO A 167 -15.44 8.49 4.41
N PHE A 168 -14.79 9.30 3.57
CA PHE A 168 -13.72 8.80 2.70
C PHE A 168 -12.38 8.63 3.40
N GLY A 169 -12.09 9.32 4.50
CA GLY A 169 -10.81 9.23 5.19
C GLY A 169 -10.51 7.83 5.72
N PRO A 170 -11.32 7.27 6.64
CA PRO A 170 -11.12 5.94 7.18
C PRO A 170 -11.27 4.84 6.11
N LEU A 171 -12.18 5.02 5.15
CA LEU A 171 -12.41 4.09 4.04
C LEU A 171 -11.22 4.03 3.09
N SER A 172 -10.70 5.17 2.65
CA SER A 172 -9.52 5.23 1.79
C SER A 172 -8.28 4.73 2.52
N GLY A 173 -8.11 5.07 3.81
CA GLY A 173 -7.00 4.57 4.63
C GLY A 173 -6.99 3.04 4.75
N SER A 174 -8.14 2.43 5.06
CA SER A 174 -8.27 0.97 5.13
C SER A 174 -8.07 0.32 3.75
N GLY A 175 -8.71 0.86 2.70
CA GLY A 175 -8.61 0.34 1.34
C GLY A 175 -7.20 0.39 0.77
N ILE A 176 -6.47 1.50 0.96
CA ILE A 176 -5.08 1.64 0.54
C ILE A 176 -4.19 0.64 1.29
N CYS A 177 -4.40 0.46 2.60
CA CYS A 177 -3.61 -0.51 3.38
C CYS A 177 -3.84 -1.96 2.94
N LEU A 178 -5.09 -2.31 2.63
CA LEU A 178 -5.46 -3.60 2.04
C LEU A 178 -4.82 -3.81 0.68
N TYR A 179 -4.87 -2.78 -0.18
CA TYR A 179 -4.27 -2.82 -1.51
C TYR A 179 -2.76 -3.01 -1.45
N VAL A 180 -2.09 -2.26 -0.58
CA VAL A 180 -0.65 -2.41 -0.33
C VAL A 180 -0.35 -3.82 0.15
N ASP A 181 -1.07 -4.36 1.14
CA ASP A 181 -0.83 -5.73 1.60
C ASP A 181 -1.03 -6.79 0.50
N HIS A 182 -2.04 -6.60 -0.35
CA HIS A 182 -2.26 -7.46 -1.51
C HIS A 182 -1.09 -7.41 -2.49
N LEU A 183 -0.61 -6.21 -2.85
CA LEU A 183 0.53 -6.05 -3.77
C LEU A 183 1.80 -6.72 -3.23
N LEU A 184 2.05 -6.60 -1.92
CA LEU A 184 3.21 -7.23 -1.28
C LEU A 184 3.09 -8.75 -1.26
N THR A 185 1.87 -9.26 -1.11
CA THR A 185 1.59 -10.70 -1.14
C THR A 185 1.76 -11.26 -2.55
N GLU A 186 1.29 -10.54 -3.57
CA GLU A 186 1.40 -10.95 -4.97
C GLU A 186 2.86 -10.99 -5.42
N SER A 187 3.63 -9.94 -5.12
CA SER A 187 5.04 -9.91 -5.53
C SER A 187 5.90 -10.95 -4.78
N ASN A 188 5.54 -11.34 -3.56
CA ASN A 188 6.16 -12.49 -2.90
C ASN A 188 5.87 -13.82 -3.62
N LYS A 189 4.66 -14.01 -4.16
CA LYS A 189 4.35 -15.21 -4.97
C LYS A 189 5.15 -15.24 -6.26
N GLU A 190 5.29 -14.09 -6.93
CA GLU A 190 6.12 -13.98 -8.14
C GLU A 190 7.59 -14.33 -7.86
N LEU A 191 8.14 -13.89 -6.73
CA LEU A 191 9.49 -14.28 -6.29
C LEU A 191 9.60 -15.79 -6.03
N GLN A 192 8.58 -16.40 -5.40
CA GLN A 192 8.56 -17.86 -5.21
C GLN A 192 8.47 -18.62 -6.54
N LEU A 193 7.70 -18.12 -7.51
CA LEU A 193 7.64 -18.69 -8.86
C LEU A 193 8.98 -18.58 -9.58
N LEU A 194 9.65 -17.42 -9.48
CA LEU A 194 10.99 -17.21 -10.04
C LEU A 194 12.01 -18.18 -9.43
N ARG A 195 11.92 -18.41 -8.11
CA ARG A 195 12.76 -19.36 -7.40
C ARG A 195 12.48 -20.81 -7.82
N ASN A 196 11.21 -21.19 -7.94
CA ASN A 196 10.83 -22.56 -8.34
C ASN A 196 11.25 -22.86 -9.78
N SER A 197 11.06 -21.93 -10.71
CA SER A 197 11.50 -22.09 -12.11
C SER A 197 13.03 -22.22 -12.24
N MET A 198 13.79 -21.48 -11.42
CA MET A 198 15.24 -21.67 -11.34
C MET A 198 15.63 -23.08 -10.88
N TYR A 199 14.95 -23.63 -9.87
CA TYR A 199 15.24 -24.99 -9.40
C TYR A 199 14.83 -26.05 -10.43
N GLU A 200 13.66 -25.93 -11.07
CA GLU A 200 13.23 -26.86 -12.12
C GLU A 200 14.21 -26.93 -13.29
N PHE A 201 14.80 -25.80 -13.69
CA PHE A 201 15.81 -25.76 -14.73
C PHE A 201 17.15 -26.39 -14.30
N LYS A 202 17.50 -26.33 -13.01
CA LYS A 202 18.73 -26.93 -12.47
C LYS A 202 18.70 -28.46 -12.41
N PHE A 203 17.50 -29.06 -12.38
CA PHE A 203 17.31 -30.52 -12.29
C PHE A 203 17.04 -31.19 -13.65
N LYS A 204 16.96 -30.43 -14.73
CA LYS A 204 16.68 -30.91 -16.08
C LYS A 204 17.93 -30.85 -16.95
#